data_AF-A0A7X8Q6M7-F1
#
_entry.id   AF-A0A7X8Q6M7-F1
#
_cell.length_a   1.000
_cell.length_b   1.000
_cell.length_c   1.000
_cell.angle_alpha   90.00
_cell.angle_beta   90.00
_cell.angle_gamma   90.00
#
_symmetry.space_group_name_H-M   'P 1'
#
loop_
_entity.id
_entity.type
_entity.pdbx_description
1 polymer ?
#
loop_
_entity_poly.entity_id
_entity_poly.type
_entity_poly.pdbx_seq_one_letter_code
_entity_poly.pdbx_strand_id
1 'polypeptide(L)'
;MKSLPRWDLTPIYPGPQSAEFLADIELVRTKSAELEARLADEKSDLQINIEAFELILDHMGNLGSYAHALVSTDTTNAVYLKAFNQVEDLLLVLKPLSVRFMRHLAKREDEIKDRGADDPYAYVLQGLLIEQKHLMSDELEEFAADLARSSWDAFSRLQQSLGSSISAEWEDGRMKTVVELR
;
A
#
# COMPACT_ATOMS: atom_id res chain seq x y z
N MET A 1 0.34 21.19 -29.85
CA MET A 1 0.67 21.27 -28.41
C MET A 1 2.04 20.65 -28.21
N LYS A 2 2.98 21.34 -27.56
CA LYS A 2 4.25 20.71 -27.11
C LYS A 2 3.89 19.68 -26.05
N SER A 3 4.32 18.43 -26.21
CA SER A 3 4.14 17.39 -25.20
C SER A 3 4.86 17.83 -23.92
N LEU A 4 4.17 17.76 -22.79
CA LEU A 4 4.81 17.96 -21.48
C LEU A 4 5.92 16.91 -21.31
N PRO A 5 7.08 17.27 -20.73
CA PRO A 5 8.12 16.31 -20.44
C PRO A 5 7.58 15.23 -19.49
N ARG A 6 7.88 13.97 -19.79
CA ARG A 6 7.54 12.83 -18.95
C ARG A 6 8.80 12.29 -18.30
N TRP A 7 8.62 11.74 -17.10
CA TRP A 7 9.69 11.01 -16.42
C TRP A 7 10.05 9.77 -17.24
N ASP A 8 11.34 9.47 -17.32
CA ASP A 8 11.80 8.21 -17.90
C ASP A 8 11.72 7.11 -16.84
N LEU A 9 10.75 6.21 -17.01
CA LEU A 9 10.52 5.09 -16.10
C LEU A 9 11.13 3.77 -16.60
N THR A 10 11.81 3.79 -17.76
CA THR A 10 12.46 2.61 -18.33
C THR A 10 13.52 1.97 -17.43
N PRO A 11 14.24 2.70 -16.54
CA PRO A 11 15.14 2.08 -15.57
C PRO A 11 14.44 1.20 -14.53
N ILE A 12 13.13 1.40 -14.30
CA ILE A 12 12.33 0.59 -13.38
C ILE A 12 11.70 -0.58 -14.15
N TYR A 13 10.89 -0.26 -15.17
CA TYR A 13 10.34 -1.26 -16.08
C TYR A 13 10.29 -0.71 -17.51
N PRO A 14 10.63 -1.52 -18.54
CA PRO A 14 10.52 -1.10 -19.94
C PRO A 14 9.11 -0.66 -20.35
N GLY A 15 8.08 -1.17 -19.68
CA GLY A 15 6.68 -0.78 -19.92
C GLY A 15 5.69 -1.47 -18.98
N PRO A 16 4.43 -0.98 -18.92
CA PRO A 16 3.37 -1.52 -18.05
C PRO A 16 2.86 -2.91 -18.44
N GLN A 17 3.38 -3.47 -19.54
CA GLN A 17 3.10 -4.82 -20.03
C GLN A 17 4.40 -5.57 -20.35
N SER A 18 5.53 -5.06 -19.86
CA SER A 18 6.84 -5.69 -20.04
C SER A 18 6.90 -7.02 -19.30
N ALA A 19 7.76 -7.93 -19.76
CA ALA A 19 7.92 -9.23 -19.13
C ALA A 19 8.45 -9.08 -17.69
N GLU A 20 9.29 -8.08 -17.46
CA GLU A 20 9.87 -7.70 -16.19
C GLU A 20 8.79 -7.26 -15.19
N PHE A 21 7.89 -6.36 -15.61
CA PHE A 21 6.78 -5.92 -14.76
C PHE A 21 5.84 -7.07 -14.38
N LEU A 22 5.50 -7.94 -15.34
CA LEU A 22 4.63 -9.08 -15.09
C LEU A 22 5.31 -10.16 -14.25
N ALA A 23 6.63 -10.34 -14.40
CA ALA A 23 7.42 -11.26 -13.58
C ALA A 23 7.45 -10.82 -12.12
N ASP A 24 7.62 -9.52 -11.85
CA ASP A 24 7.62 -9.00 -10.48
C ASP A 24 6.25 -9.12 -9.81
N ILE A 25 5.16 -8.94 -10.56
CA ILE A 25 3.80 -9.21 -10.07
C ILE A 25 3.65 -10.67 -9.62
N GLU A 26 4.10 -11.62 -10.45
CA GLU A 26 4.00 -13.05 -10.13
C GLU A 26 4.99 -13.47 -9.05
N LEU A 27 6.16 -12.81 -8.95
CA LEU A 27 7.11 -12.99 -7.86
C LEU A 27 6.46 -12.59 -6.53
N VAL A 28 5.87 -11.39 -6.45
CA VAL A 28 5.19 -10.92 -5.23
C VAL A 28 4.06 -11.89 -4.85
N ARG A 29 3.24 -12.32 -5.81
CA ARG A 29 2.17 -13.29 -5.56
C ARG A 29 2.70 -14.61 -5.00
N THR A 30 3.72 -15.17 -5.64
CA THR A 30 4.29 -16.47 -5.27
C THR A 30 4.98 -16.40 -3.91
N LYS A 31 5.84 -15.38 -3.70
CA LYS A 31 6.56 -15.19 -2.44
C LYS A 31 5.62 -14.88 -1.28
N SER A 32 4.54 -14.14 -1.51
CA SER A 32 3.50 -13.92 -0.50
C SER A 32 2.86 -15.23 -0.06
N ALA A 33 2.49 -16.12 -1.00
CA ALA A 33 1.91 -17.42 -0.67
C ALA A 33 2.91 -18.35 0.03
N GLU A 34 4.18 -18.38 -0.41
CA GLU A 34 5.25 -19.13 0.25
C GLU A 34 5.47 -18.67 1.70
N LEU A 35 5.52 -17.35 1.91
CA LEU A 35 5.68 -16.77 3.24
C LEU A 35 4.45 -17.06 4.10
N GLU A 36 3.24 -16.91 3.56
CA GLU A 36 1.99 -17.23 4.28
C GLU A 36 2.00 -18.67 4.80
N ALA A 37 2.40 -19.63 3.96
CA ALA A 37 2.52 -21.04 4.34
C ALA A 37 3.61 -21.26 5.39
N ARG A 38 4.75 -20.58 5.27
CA ARG A 38 5.88 -20.68 6.22
C ARG A 38 5.53 -20.11 7.58
N LEU A 39 4.80 -18.99 7.64
CA LEU A 39 4.36 -18.36 8.88
C LEU A 39 3.37 -19.22 9.68
N ALA A 40 2.72 -20.20 9.04
CA ALA A 40 1.88 -21.19 9.72
C ALA A 40 2.69 -22.19 10.57
N ASP A 41 3.99 -22.38 10.27
CA ASP A 41 4.90 -23.14 11.10
C ASP A 41 5.51 -22.23 12.17
N GLU A 42 5.15 -22.48 13.43
CA GLU A 42 5.69 -21.74 14.58
C GLU A 42 7.18 -21.96 14.78
N LYS A 43 7.80 -22.97 14.16
CA LYS A 43 9.24 -23.23 14.21
C LYS A 43 10.01 -22.61 13.03
N SER A 44 9.32 -21.90 12.13
CA SER A 44 10.00 -21.21 11.03
C SER A 44 11.00 -20.19 11.56
N ASP A 45 12.13 -20.09 10.86
CA ASP A 45 13.23 -19.21 11.21
C ASP A 45 12.83 -17.74 11.03
N LEU A 46 13.01 -16.94 12.09
CA LEU A 46 12.61 -15.54 12.12
C LEU A 46 13.37 -14.72 11.08
N GLN A 47 14.69 -14.93 10.95
CA GLN A 47 15.53 -14.18 10.03
C GLN A 47 15.12 -14.44 8.58
N ILE A 48 14.90 -15.71 8.21
CA ILE A 48 14.44 -16.09 6.87
C ILE A 48 13.05 -15.48 6.57
N ASN A 49 12.16 -15.39 7.57
CA ASN A 49 10.84 -14.78 7.40
C ASN A 49 10.94 -13.26 7.21
N ILE A 50 11.85 -12.58 7.91
CA ILE A 50 12.10 -11.14 7.75
C ILE A 50 12.59 -10.85 6.34
N GLU A 51 13.62 -11.54 5.88
CA GLU A 51 14.20 -11.36 4.55
C GLU A 51 13.19 -11.66 3.43
N ALA A 52 12.35 -12.69 3.62
CA ALA A 52 11.28 -12.99 2.68
C ALA A 52 10.23 -11.89 2.62
N PHE A 53 9.88 -11.29 3.76
CA PHE A 53 8.91 -10.20 3.81
C PHE A 53 9.50 -8.90 3.22
N GLU A 54 10.75 -8.59 3.51
CA GLU A 54 11.48 -7.45 2.92
C GLU A 54 11.53 -7.54 1.40
N LEU A 55 11.89 -8.70 0.84
CA LEU A 55 11.90 -8.91 -0.61
C LEU A 55 10.54 -8.61 -1.25
N ILE A 56 9.45 -9.06 -0.60
CA ILE A 56 8.09 -8.78 -1.06
C ILE A 56 7.80 -7.27 -1.05
N LEU A 57 8.18 -6.58 0.03
CA LEU A 57 7.98 -5.13 0.16
C LEU A 57 8.79 -4.34 -0.87
N ASP A 58 10.01 -4.74 -1.17
CA ASP A 58 10.87 -4.07 -2.16
C ASP A 58 10.24 -4.11 -3.56
N HIS A 59 9.83 -5.30 -4.01
CA HIS A 59 9.16 -5.45 -5.31
C HIS A 59 7.81 -4.73 -5.33
N MET A 60 7.03 -4.83 -4.25
CA MET A 60 5.75 -4.12 -4.14
C MET A 60 5.96 -2.59 -4.20
N GLY A 61 7.00 -2.07 -3.55
CA GLY A 61 7.36 -0.65 -3.58
C GLY A 61 7.70 -0.16 -4.99
N ASN A 62 8.48 -0.93 -5.73
CA ASN A 62 8.82 -0.62 -7.14
C ASN A 62 7.58 -0.67 -8.06
N LEU A 63 6.77 -1.73 -7.94
CA LEU A 63 5.52 -1.89 -8.70
C LEU A 63 4.55 -0.73 -8.42
N GLY A 64 4.32 -0.42 -7.15
CA GLY A 64 3.45 0.66 -6.70
C GLY A 64 3.91 2.03 -7.19
N SER A 65 5.19 2.35 -6.98
CA SER A 65 5.76 3.64 -7.42
C SER A 65 5.66 3.82 -8.93
N TYR A 66 5.97 2.78 -9.70
CA TYR A 66 5.88 2.79 -11.15
C TYR A 66 4.44 2.99 -11.64
N ALA A 67 3.50 2.20 -11.12
CA ALA A 67 2.11 2.27 -11.55
C ALA A 67 1.44 3.60 -11.17
N HIS A 68 1.73 4.13 -9.98
CA HIS A 68 1.28 5.45 -9.56
C HIS A 68 1.88 6.56 -10.44
N ALA A 69 3.17 6.48 -10.77
CA ALA A 69 3.81 7.44 -11.66
C ALA A 69 3.11 7.47 -13.03
N LEU A 70 2.77 6.31 -13.61
CA LEU A 70 2.04 6.23 -14.87
C LEU A 70 0.66 6.89 -14.78
N VAL A 71 -0.20 6.45 -13.85
CA VAL A 71 -1.58 6.93 -13.76
C VAL A 71 -1.66 8.41 -13.39
N SER A 72 -0.68 8.94 -12.64
CA SER A 72 -0.62 10.36 -12.31
C SER A 72 -0.39 11.27 -13.53
N THR A 73 0.21 10.74 -14.60
CA THR A 73 0.45 11.49 -15.84
C THR A 73 -0.71 11.44 -16.83
N ASP A 74 -1.54 10.38 -16.76
CA ASP A 74 -2.71 10.21 -17.60
C ASP A 74 -3.67 9.20 -16.95
N THR A 75 -4.64 9.72 -16.20
CA THR A 75 -5.66 8.93 -15.49
C THR A 75 -6.72 8.35 -16.42
N THR A 76 -6.71 8.69 -17.71
CA THR A 76 -7.68 8.18 -18.70
C THR A 76 -7.10 7.05 -19.56
N ASN A 77 -5.80 6.78 -19.44
CA ASN A 77 -5.12 5.76 -20.20
C ASN A 77 -5.46 4.35 -19.70
N ALA A 78 -6.19 3.59 -20.51
CA ALA A 78 -6.62 2.24 -20.16
C ALA A 78 -5.46 1.27 -19.85
N VAL A 79 -4.29 1.44 -20.47
CA VAL A 79 -3.11 0.61 -20.21
C VAL A 79 -2.53 0.92 -18.83
N TYR A 80 -2.44 2.21 -18.47
CA TYR A 80 -1.93 2.63 -17.15
C TYR A 80 -2.89 2.23 -16.04
N LEU A 81 -4.19 2.43 -16.23
CA LEU A 81 -5.22 1.99 -15.29
C LEU A 81 -5.19 0.47 -15.09
N LYS A 82 -4.97 -0.31 -16.15
CA LYS A 82 -4.86 -1.77 -16.05
C LYS A 82 -3.65 -2.17 -15.20
N ALA A 83 -2.47 -1.61 -15.48
CA ALA A 83 -1.27 -1.90 -14.70
C ALA A 83 -1.42 -1.49 -13.23
N PHE A 84 -2.03 -0.33 -12.98
CA PHE A 84 -2.37 0.14 -11.63
C PHE A 84 -3.28 -0.85 -10.89
N ASN A 85 -4.39 -1.27 -11.50
CA ASN A 85 -5.29 -2.23 -10.88
C ASN A 85 -4.63 -3.58 -10.60
N GLN A 86 -3.75 -4.06 -11.49
CA GLN A 86 -3.00 -5.30 -11.26
C GLN A 86 -2.09 -5.21 -10.03
N VAL A 87 -1.53 -4.03 -9.75
CA VAL A 87 -0.71 -3.78 -8.56
C VAL A 87 -1.58 -3.63 -7.31
N GLU A 88 -2.71 -2.93 -7.39
CA GLU A 88 -3.69 -2.82 -6.30
C GLU A 88 -4.23 -4.20 -5.87
N ASP A 89 -4.44 -5.12 -6.81
CA ASP A 89 -4.86 -6.49 -6.51
C ASP A 89 -3.84 -7.24 -5.61
N LEU A 90 -2.54 -6.91 -5.70
CA LEU A 90 -1.52 -7.49 -4.81
C LEU A 90 -1.67 -6.99 -3.38
N LEU A 91 -2.16 -5.75 -3.16
CA LEU A 91 -2.41 -5.23 -1.82
C LEU A 91 -3.49 -6.04 -1.08
N LEU A 92 -4.45 -6.61 -1.80
CA LEU A 92 -5.47 -7.50 -1.21
C LEU A 92 -4.85 -8.78 -0.63
N VAL A 93 -3.73 -9.24 -1.19
CA VAL A 93 -2.95 -10.39 -0.68
C VAL A 93 -2.01 -9.96 0.44
N LEU A 94 -1.36 -8.80 0.31
CA LEU A 94 -0.37 -8.33 1.28
C LEU A 94 -0.97 -7.88 2.60
N LYS A 95 -2.18 -7.30 2.61
CA LYS A 95 -2.85 -6.86 3.85
C LYS A 95 -3.03 -7.99 4.88
N PRO A 96 -3.63 -9.14 4.56
CA PRO A 96 -3.73 -10.23 5.54
C PRO A 96 -2.37 -10.84 5.87
N LEU A 97 -1.42 -10.86 4.93
CA LEU A 97 -0.07 -11.36 5.16
C LEU A 97 0.69 -10.49 6.18
N SER A 98 0.61 -9.16 6.07
CA SER A 98 1.28 -8.24 7.00
C SER A 98 0.76 -8.41 8.41
N VAL A 99 -0.56 -8.56 8.61
CA VAL A 99 -1.14 -8.85 9.93
C VAL A 99 -0.60 -10.15 10.50
N ARG A 100 -0.51 -11.22 9.70
CA ARG A 100 0.05 -12.50 10.15
C ARG A 100 1.54 -12.38 10.49
N PHE A 101 2.29 -11.63 9.69
CA PHE A 101 3.70 -11.35 9.95
C PHE A 101 3.87 -10.57 11.26
N MET A 102 3.07 -9.54 11.52
CA MET A 102 3.08 -8.80 12.79
C MET A 102 2.77 -9.70 14.01
N ARG A 103 1.79 -10.60 13.89
CA ARG A 103 1.51 -11.60 14.93
C ARG A 103 2.68 -12.58 15.12
N HIS A 104 3.35 -12.97 14.04
CA HIS A 104 4.54 -13.81 14.10
C HIS A 104 5.69 -13.14 14.84
N LEU A 105 5.91 -11.83 14.60
CA LEU A 105 6.87 -11.03 15.35
C LEU A 105 6.50 -10.91 16.82
N ALA A 106 5.23 -10.64 17.14
CA ALA A 106 4.76 -10.49 18.52
C ALA A 106 4.99 -11.77 19.36
N LYS A 107 4.83 -12.96 18.76
CA LYS A 107 5.14 -14.24 19.41
C LYS A 107 6.64 -14.45 19.69
N ARG A 108 7.51 -13.67 19.07
CA ARG A 108 8.99 -13.74 19.17
C ARG A 108 9.57 -12.45 19.74
N GLU A 109 8.80 -11.72 20.56
CA GLU A 109 9.23 -10.45 21.16
C GLU A 109 10.57 -10.58 21.89
N ASP A 110 10.81 -11.69 22.61
CA ASP A 110 12.06 -11.90 23.35
C ASP A 110 13.26 -12.10 22.39
N GLU A 111 13.10 -12.89 21.33
CA GLU A 111 14.13 -13.09 20.29
C GLU A 111 14.49 -11.77 19.60
N ILE A 112 13.51 -10.90 19.37
CA ILE A 112 13.71 -9.58 18.76
C ILE A 112 14.41 -8.62 19.72
N LYS A 113 14.08 -8.65 21.02
CA LYS A 113 14.73 -7.82 22.04
C LYS A 113 16.18 -8.20 22.28
N ASP A 114 16.52 -9.47 22.11
CA ASP A 114 17.88 -9.99 22.26
C ASP A 114 18.79 -9.66 21.06
N ARG A 115 18.24 -9.13 19.96
CA ARG A 115 19.03 -8.66 18.82
C ARG A 115 19.89 -7.46 19.22
N GLY A 116 21.19 -7.57 18.92
CA GLY A 116 22.17 -6.52 19.20
C GLY A 116 22.01 -5.31 18.27
N ALA A 117 22.64 -4.19 18.64
CA ALA A 117 22.60 -2.95 17.86
C ALA A 117 23.25 -3.07 16.46
N ASP A 118 24.10 -4.08 16.25
CA ASP A 118 24.75 -4.35 14.97
C ASP A 118 23.83 -5.09 13.98
N ASP A 119 22.67 -5.57 14.42
CA ASP A 119 21.67 -6.19 13.56
C ASP A 119 20.89 -5.10 12.79
N PRO A 120 20.89 -5.13 11.44
CA PRO A 120 20.27 -4.09 10.62
C PRO A 120 18.75 -3.96 10.82
N TYR A 121 18.09 -5.02 11.31
CA TYR A 121 16.64 -5.03 11.54
C TYR A 121 16.24 -4.65 12.96
N ALA A 122 17.18 -4.59 13.91
CA ALA A 122 16.86 -4.42 15.34
C ALA A 122 15.97 -3.19 15.61
N TYR A 123 16.33 -2.04 15.04
CA TYR A 123 15.56 -0.80 15.21
C TYR A 123 14.14 -0.91 14.65
N VAL A 124 13.99 -1.42 13.42
CA VAL A 124 12.70 -1.51 12.74
C VAL A 124 11.80 -2.53 13.45
N LEU A 125 12.33 -3.70 13.81
CA LEU A 125 11.56 -4.74 14.49
C LEU A 125 11.09 -4.29 15.88
N GLN A 126 11.92 -3.57 16.63
CA GLN A 126 11.51 -2.97 17.91
C GLN A 126 10.39 -1.94 17.71
N GLY A 127 10.49 -1.09 16.68
CA GLY A 127 9.43 -0.15 16.31
C GLY A 127 8.11 -0.87 15.98
N LEU A 128 8.17 -1.91 15.16
CA LEU A 128 7.02 -2.73 14.80
C LEU A 128 6.37 -3.39 16.03
N LEU A 129 7.15 -3.87 17.00
CA LEU A 129 6.60 -4.40 18.25
C LEU A 129 5.92 -3.34 19.12
N ILE A 130 6.38 -2.09 19.07
CA ILE A 130 5.71 -0.97 19.75
C ILE A 130 4.38 -0.65 19.06
N GLU A 131 4.38 -0.54 17.72
CA GLU A 131 3.16 -0.32 16.93
C GLU A 131 2.15 -1.45 17.13
N GLN A 132 2.63 -2.69 17.22
CA GLN A 132 1.77 -3.86 17.45
C GLN A 132 1.01 -3.76 18.78
N LYS A 133 1.60 -3.18 19.82
CA LYS A 133 0.93 -2.94 21.12
C LYS A 133 -0.18 -1.91 21.04
N HIS A 134 -0.24 -1.14 19.96
CA HIS A 134 -1.30 -0.19 19.66
C HIS A 134 -2.36 -0.73 18.70
N LEU A 135 -2.17 -1.92 18.13
CA LEU A 135 -3.23 -2.61 17.38
C LEU A 135 -4.29 -3.14 18.36
N MET A 136 -5.56 -2.97 18.01
CA MET A 136 -6.64 -3.51 18.84
C MET A 136 -6.79 -5.02 18.60
N SER A 137 -7.59 -5.70 19.44
CA SER A 137 -8.03 -7.06 19.12
C SER A 137 -8.87 -7.06 17.85
N ASP A 138 -8.92 -8.18 17.13
CA ASP A 138 -9.72 -8.32 15.90
C ASP A 138 -11.19 -7.87 16.10
N GLU A 139 -11.76 -8.18 17.28
CA GLU A 139 -13.13 -7.78 17.69
C GLU A 139 -13.28 -6.26 17.85
N LEU A 140 -12.26 -5.59 18.40
CA LEU A 140 -12.25 -4.14 18.58
C LEU A 140 -11.96 -3.42 17.26
N GLU A 141 -11.15 -3.99 16.38
CA GLU A 141 -10.93 -3.49 15.02
C GLU A 141 -12.22 -3.55 14.19
N GLU A 142 -12.96 -4.66 14.26
CA GLU A 142 -14.27 -4.79 13.60
C GLU A 142 -15.27 -3.75 14.15
N PHE A 143 -15.32 -3.60 15.48
CA PHE A 143 -16.15 -2.57 16.11
C PHE A 143 -15.73 -1.14 15.73
N ALA A 144 -14.43 -0.86 15.65
CA ALA A 144 -13.90 0.42 15.23
C ALA A 144 -14.24 0.72 13.76
N ALA A 145 -14.16 -0.28 12.87
CA ALA A 145 -14.56 -0.15 11.47
C ALA A 145 -16.07 0.14 11.31
N ASP A 146 -16.90 -0.50 12.15
CA ASP A 146 -18.34 -0.22 12.18
C ASP A 146 -18.67 1.19 12.67
N LEU A 147 -18.00 1.65 13.74
CA LEU A 147 -18.11 3.02 14.23
C LEU A 147 -17.63 4.04 13.19
N ALA A 148 -16.49 3.78 12.56
CA ALA A 148 -15.89 4.59 11.51
C ALA A 148 -16.86 4.88 10.37
N ARG A 149 -17.58 3.84 9.89
CA ARG A 149 -18.55 3.93 8.79
C ARG A 149 -19.63 4.99 9.03
N SER A 150 -20.11 5.09 10.26
CA SER A 150 -21.14 6.05 10.67
C SER A 150 -20.59 7.37 11.21
N SER A 151 -19.27 7.46 11.45
CA SER A 151 -18.61 8.62 12.04
C SER A 151 -17.75 9.36 11.01
N TRP A 152 -16.42 9.18 11.05
CA TRP A 152 -15.49 9.95 10.21
C TRP A 152 -15.69 9.71 8.72
N ASP A 153 -16.17 8.53 8.33
CA ASP A 153 -16.29 8.13 6.93
C ASP A 153 -17.54 8.77 6.33
N ALA A 154 -18.64 8.80 7.10
CA ALA A 154 -19.83 9.56 6.76
C ALA A 154 -19.54 11.07 6.64
N PHE A 155 -18.76 11.63 7.58
CA PHE A 155 -18.35 13.03 7.51
C PHE A 155 -17.48 13.32 6.29
N SER A 156 -16.50 12.46 6.00
CA SER A 156 -15.61 12.62 4.84
C SER A 156 -16.39 12.60 3.53
N ARG A 157 -17.34 11.67 3.38
CA ARG A 157 -18.26 11.62 2.23
C ARG A 157 -19.11 12.89 2.11
N LEU A 158 -19.63 13.40 3.22
CA LEU A 158 -20.39 14.66 3.23
C LEU A 158 -19.51 15.83 2.79
N GLN A 159 -18.29 15.92 3.32
CA GLN A 159 -17.34 16.97 2.99
C GLN A 159 -16.95 16.92 1.51
N GLN A 160 -16.71 15.74 0.95
CA GLN A 160 -16.45 15.56 -0.48
C GLN A 160 -17.65 15.97 -1.33
N SER A 161 -18.85 15.53 -0.95
CA SER A 161 -20.10 15.88 -1.65
C SER A 161 -20.34 17.39 -1.67
N LEU A 162 -20.24 18.05 -0.50
CA LEU A 162 -20.36 19.50 -0.39
C LEU A 162 -19.26 20.20 -1.20
N GLY A 163 -18.00 19.81 -1.02
CA GLY A 163 -16.85 20.41 -1.73
C GLY A 163 -17.00 20.34 -3.25
N SER A 164 -17.51 19.22 -3.77
CA SER A 164 -17.71 19.02 -5.22
C SER A 164 -18.92 19.76 -5.79
N SER A 165 -19.90 20.11 -4.95
CA SER A 165 -21.16 20.75 -5.38
C SER A 165 -21.21 22.26 -5.14
N ILE A 166 -20.23 22.83 -4.42
CA ILE A 166 -20.12 24.28 -4.23
C ILE A 166 -19.85 24.95 -5.59
N SER A 167 -20.77 25.84 -5.95
CA SER A 167 -20.63 26.76 -7.08
C SER A 167 -21.13 28.15 -6.68
N ALA A 168 -20.59 29.18 -7.32
CA ALA A 168 -21.00 30.56 -7.14
C ALA A 168 -21.20 31.23 -8.50
N GLU A 169 -22.13 32.18 -8.56
CA GLU A 169 -22.28 33.03 -9.74
C GLU A 169 -21.09 33.99 -9.83
N TRP A 170 -20.46 34.05 -11.00
CA TRP A 170 -19.30 34.89 -11.25
C TRP A 170 -19.65 36.15 -12.04
N GLU A 171 -18.70 37.09 -12.16
CA GLU A 171 -18.90 38.39 -12.83
C GLU A 171 -19.44 38.29 -14.27
N ASP A 172 -19.22 37.15 -14.95
CA ASP A 172 -19.69 36.87 -16.30
C ASP A 172 -21.10 36.21 -16.34
N GLY A 173 -21.78 36.12 -15.20
CA GLY A 173 -23.11 35.52 -15.04
C GLY A 173 -23.12 33.98 -15.14
N ARG A 174 -21.95 33.33 -15.17
CA ARG A 174 -21.84 31.87 -15.18
C ARG A 174 -21.66 31.33 -13.76
N MET A 175 -22.27 30.19 -13.49
CA MET A 175 -21.96 29.40 -12.29
C MET A 175 -20.59 28.76 -12.47
N LYS A 176 -19.67 29.01 -11.54
CA LYS A 176 -18.34 28.41 -11.51
C LYS A 176 -18.15 27.59 -10.24
N THR A 177 -17.55 26.42 -10.38
CA THR A 177 -17.12 25.57 -9.28
C THR A 177 -15.77 26.06 -8.71
N VAL A 178 -15.41 25.59 -7.51
CA VAL A 178 -14.13 25.94 -6.87
C VAL A 178 -12.91 25.57 -7.73
N VAL A 179 -13.01 24.50 -8.53
CA VAL A 179 -11.93 24.05 -9.42
C VAL A 179 -11.77 24.97 -10.63
N GLU A 180 -12.86 25.52 -11.16
CA GLU A 180 -12.84 26.46 -12.30
C GLU A 180 -12.39 27.87 -11.91
N LEU A 181 -12.32 28.17 -10.60
CA LEU A 181 -11.82 29.42 -10.05
C LEU A 181 -10.33 29.38 -9.64
N ARG A 182 -9.68 28.21 -9.76
CA ARG A 182 -8.24 28.02 -9.53
C ARG A 182 -7.44 28.34 -10.80
#